data_AF-A0AAV2TUD9-F1
#
_entry.id   AF-A0AAV2TUD9-F1
#
_cell.length_a   1.000
_cell.length_b   1.000
_cell.length_c   1.000
_cell.angle_alpha   90.00
_cell.angle_beta   90.00
_cell.angle_gamma   90.00
#
_symmetry.space_group_name_H-M   'P 1'
#
loop_
_entity.id
_entity.type
_entity.pdbx_description
1 polymer ?
#
loop_
_entity_poly.entity_id
_entity_poly.type
_entity_poly.pdbx_seq_one_letter_code
_entity_poly.pdbx_strand_id
1 'polypeptide(L)'
;MEGSGLVASNVGRARLFAIGIGEGASTYLVSGVARAGRGVATFIRQNSQMRGAVMRILGMALQPRASSVQIEWKLHETSVGGQETPLDVITVPSVLPPAFTGHWIKAFGFVKNVDIAKIKGEVNLTCVVFDQSQSFSIQIPSSVQNRLAADPADAPLHRLAGKCQMNELCERYKGLLMSKDERDKNPEALQLRSQIEQLSCALNIASPYTALVGVDAKQQEPILVRPDPPCPAMECFGGAVPCSFQCEDTCGLASENLVPQCECLFDQDDDMGKGFGEFVVS
;
A
#
# COMPACT_ATOMS: atom_id res chain seq x y z
N MET A 1 15.60 -11.17 9.53
CA MET A 1 14.39 -10.31 9.55
C MET A 1 13.56 -10.62 10.80
N GLU A 2 14.21 -10.73 11.97
CA GLU A 2 13.64 -11.27 13.22
C GLU A 2 12.97 -10.19 14.11
N GLY A 3 13.21 -8.91 13.85
CA GLY A 3 12.83 -7.83 14.76
C GLY A 3 11.33 -7.53 14.84
N SER A 4 10.55 -7.70 13.77
CA SER A 4 9.13 -7.31 13.75
C SER A 4 8.24 -8.24 14.58
N GLY A 5 8.56 -9.54 14.65
CA GLY A 5 7.78 -10.52 15.42
C GLY A 5 7.81 -10.25 16.93
N LEU A 6 8.98 -9.88 17.46
CA LEU A 6 9.14 -9.50 18.87
C LEU A 6 8.41 -8.19 19.18
N VAL A 7 8.38 -7.26 18.24
CA VAL A 7 7.69 -5.98 18.41
C VAL A 7 6.17 -6.21 18.44
N ALA A 8 5.65 -7.05 17.54
CA ALA A 8 4.24 -7.40 17.51
C ALA A 8 3.77 -8.06 18.82
N SER A 9 4.58 -8.94 19.43
CA SER A 9 4.23 -9.59 20.70
C SER A 9 4.25 -8.64 21.92
N ASN A 10 4.94 -7.50 21.81
CA ASN A 10 5.06 -6.51 22.89
C ASN A 10 4.20 -5.25 22.68
N VAL A 11 3.37 -5.22 21.63
CA VAL A 11 2.60 -4.02 21.26
C VAL A 11 1.58 -3.59 22.32
N GLY A 12 1.18 -4.50 23.22
CA GLY A 12 0.33 -4.19 24.37
C GLY A 12 1.05 -3.41 25.48
N ARG A 13 2.39 -3.44 25.51
CA ARG A 13 3.21 -2.79 26.55
C ARG A 13 3.92 -1.54 26.04
N ALA A 14 4.41 -1.57 24.81
CA ALA A 14 5.17 -0.48 24.23
C ALA A 14 4.74 -0.23 22.78
N ARG A 15 4.77 1.05 22.39
CA ARG A 15 4.58 1.50 21.01
C ARG A 15 5.95 1.75 20.40
N LEU A 16 6.09 1.50 19.11
CA LEU A 16 7.36 1.72 18.40
C LEU A 16 7.15 2.62 17.20
N PHE A 17 7.87 3.74 17.19
CA PHE A 17 8.01 4.65 16.06
C PHE A 17 9.41 4.49 15.48
N ALA A 18 9.52 4.40 14.16
CA ALA A 18 10.80 4.12 13.50
C ALA A 18 11.22 5.29 12.60
N ILE A 19 12.52 5.61 12.62
CA ILE A 19 13.11 6.68 11.82
C ILE A 19 14.18 6.09 10.92
N GLY A 20 14.00 6.19 9.61
CA GLY A 20 15.02 5.88 8.61
C GLY A 20 15.80 7.14 8.26
N ILE A 21 17.12 7.12 8.37
CA ILE A 21 17.98 8.28 8.08
C ILE A 21 18.86 7.97 6.87
N GLY A 22 18.91 8.90 5.92
CA GLY A 22 19.68 8.81 4.68
C GLY A 22 18.96 8.01 3.58
N GLU A 23 19.52 8.05 2.36
CA GLU A 23 18.92 7.42 1.17
C GLU A 23 18.92 5.88 1.25
N GLY A 24 19.96 5.30 1.86
CA GLY A 24 20.14 3.85 2.01
C GLY A 24 19.32 3.20 3.14
N ALA A 25 18.48 3.95 3.85
CA ALA A 25 17.64 3.37 4.90
C ALA A 25 16.60 2.40 4.29
N SER A 26 16.51 1.18 4.82
CA SER A 26 15.55 0.18 4.34
C SER A 26 14.11 0.60 4.65
N THR A 27 13.38 1.08 3.65
CA THR A 27 11.97 1.49 3.77
C THR A 27 11.09 0.34 4.26
N TYR A 28 11.34 -0.87 3.75
CA TYR A 28 10.61 -2.06 4.14
C TYR A 28 10.80 -2.41 5.62
N LEU A 29 12.04 -2.39 6.13
CA LEU A 29 12.31 -2.72 7.52
C LEU A 29 11.77 -1.64 8.47
N VAL A 30 12.09 -0.37 8.22
CA VAL A 30 11.66 0.75 9.08
C VAL A 30 10.14 0.82 9.15
N SER A 31 9.45 0.71 8.00
CA SER A 31 7.99 0.70 7.94
C SER A 31 7.38 -0.53 8.58
N GLY A 32 7.98 -1.71 8.37
CA GLY A 32 7.50 -2.97 8.94
C GLY A 32 7.60 -3.00 10.47
N VAL A 33 8.70 -2.51 11.04
CA VAL A 33 8.89 -2.47 12.50
C VAL A 33 7.96 -1.44 13.15
N ALA A 34 7.78 -0.25 12.55
CA ALA A 34 6.81 0.73 13.03
C ALA A 34 5.37 0.20 12.98
N ARG A 35 4.99 -0.47 11.89
CA ARG A 35 3.66 -1.07 11.73
C ARG A 35 3.40 -2.16 12.76
N ALA A 36 4.34 -3.09 12.94
CA ALA A 36 4.26 -4.13 13.95
C ALA A 36 4.12 -3.55 15.37
N GLY A 37 4.77 -2.40 15.63
CA GLY A 37 4.70 -1.67 16.89
C GLY A 37 3.51 -0.71 17.03
N ARG A 38 2.55 -0.73 16.09
CA ARG A 38 1.39 0.17 16.04
C ARG A 38 1.78 1.65 16.17
N GLY A 39 2.91 2.03 15.57
CA GLY A 39 3.38 3.41 15.46
C GLY A 39 3.53 3.84 14.01
N VAL A 40 4.32 4.89 13.80
CA VAL A 40 4.51 5.53 12.49
C VAL A 40 5.98 5.49 12.12
N ALA A 41 6.25 5.22 10.83
CA ALA A 41 7.59 5.32 10.26
C ALA A 41 7.81 6.71 9.64
N THR A 42 9.02 7.22 9.68
CA THR A 42 9.41 8.48 9.01
C THR A 42 10.79 8.35 8.44
N PHE A 43 10.99 8.97 7.28
CA PHE A 43 12.27 8.97 6.58
C PHE A 43 12.83 10.40 6.54
N ILE A 44 14.12 10.53 6.84
CA ILE A 44 14.87 11.78 6.82
C ILE A 44 15.94 11.62 5.76
N ARG A 45 15.76 12.27 4.61
CA ARG A 45 16.75 12.26 3.53
C ARG A 45 17.71 13.44 3.63
N GLN A 46 17.23 14.58 4.11
CA GLN A 46 18.02 15.81 4.29
C GLN A 46 18.11 16.20 5.76
N ASN A 47 19.26 16.73 6.20
CA ASN A 47 19.46 17.17 7.58
C ASN A 47 18.49 18.30 8.01
N SER A 48 18.02 19.11 7.06
CA SER A 48 17.00 20.15 7.31
C SER A 48 15.67 19.58 7.82
N GLN A 49 15.30 18.37 7.39
CA GLN A 49 14.05 17.69 7.76
C GLN A 49 14.12 17.05 9.16
N MET A 50 15.33 16.85 9.70
CA MET A 50 15.54 16.06 10.92
C MET A 50 14.77 16.61 12.11
N ARG A 51 14.87 17.91 12.37
CA ARG A 51 14.19 18.56 13.50
C ARG A 51 12.67 18.41 13.40
N GLY A 52 12.10 18.65 12.21
CA GLY A 52 10.66 18.54 11.99
C GLY A 52 10.15 17.11 12.14
N ALA A 53 10.87 16.14 11.56
CA ALA A 53 10.54 14.72 11.64
C ALA A 53 10.56 14.20 13.09
N VAL A 54 11.60 14.53 13.86
CA VAL A 54 11.73 14.13 15.27
C VAL A 54 10.64 14.76 16.13
N MET A 55 10.38 16.07 15.98
CA MET A 55 9.33 16.73 16.74
C MET A 55 7.94 16.17 16.43
N ARG A 56 7.66 15.84 15.15
CA ARG A 56 6.40 15.21 14.76
C ARG A 56 6.24 13.83 15.38
N ILE A 57 7.26 12.98 15.32
CA ILE A 57 7.22 11.66 15.96
C ILE A 57 7.05 11.77 17.48
N LEU A 58 7.78 12.69 18.11
CA LEU A 58 7.67 12.92 19.55
C LEU A 58 6.26 13.38 19.92
N GLY A 59 5.67 14.30 19.15
CA GLY A 59 4.28 14.71 19.32
C GLY A 59 3.31 13.52 19.26
N MET A 60 3.48 12.64 18.27
CA MET A 60 2.67 11.42 18.15
C MET A 60 2.90 10.41 19.27
N ALA A 61 4.12 10.32 19.80
CA ALA A 61 4.45 9.40 20.89
C ALA A 61 3.88 9.86 22.23
N LEU A 62 3.89 11.18 22.49
CA LEU A 62 3.43 11.77 23.75
C LEU A 62 1.91 11.88 23.83
N GLN A 63 1.23 12.03 22.69
CA GLN A 63 -0.22 12.18 22.70
C GLN A 63 -0.96 10.85 22.98
N PRO A 64 -2.14 10.93 23.60
CA PRO A 64 -3.08 9.82 23.65
C PRO A 64 -3.39 9.33 22.24
N ARG A 65 -3.61 8.03 22.09
CA ARG A 65 -4.04 7.44 20.82
C ARG A 65 -5.52 7.08 20.88
N ALA A 66 -6.18 7.15 19.73
CA ALA A 66 -7.41 6.40 19.54
C ALA A 66 -7.02 4.93 19.34
N SER A 67 -7.32 4.10 20.32
CA SER A 67 -7.06 2.67 20.32
C SER A 67 -8.32 1.89 19.96
N SER A 68 -8.16 0.65 19.48
CA SER A 68 -9.27 -0.24 19.15
C SER A 68 -10.28 0.41 18.18
N VAL A 69 -9.76 1.04 17.13
CA VAL A 69 -10.59 1.62 16.07
C VAL A 69 -11.33 0.49 15.36
N GLN A 70 -12.65 0.58 15.31
CA GLN A 70 -13.51 -0.35 14.60
C GLN A 70 -14.43 0.45 13.67
N ILE A 71 -14.72 -0.12 12.51
CA ILE A 71 -15.64 0.46 11.54
C ILE A 71 -16.78 -0.53 11.35
N GLU A 72 -18.00 -0.05 11.57
CA GLU A 72 -19.25 -0.74 11.29
C GLU A 72 -19.90 -0.07 10.08
N TRP A 73 -20.18 -0.88 9.05
CA TRP A 73 -20.83 -0.44 7.82
C TRP A 73 -22.32 -0.78 7.87
N LYS A 74 -23.19 0.23 7.86
CA LYS A 74 -24.65 0.05 7.77
C LYS A 74 -25.14 0.53 6.41
N LEU A 75 -24.78 -0.22 5.38
CA LEU A 75 -25.07 0.11 4.00
C LEU A 75 -26.27 -0.68 3.48
N HIS A 76 -27.10 -0.01 2.69
CA HIS A 76 -28.31 -0.56 2.08
C HIS A 76 -28.30 -0.19 0.59
N GLU A 77 -28.74 -1.13 -0.24
CA GLU A 77 -29.01 -0.88 -1.66
C GLU A 77 -30.50 -0.62 -1.85
N THR A 78 -30.85 0.51 -2.47
CA THR A 78 -32.25 0.79 -2.84
C THR A 78 -32.52 0.22 -4.24
N SER A 79 -33.22 -0.92 -4.31
CA SER A 79 -33.64 -1.51 -5.59
C SER A 79 -34.75 -0.68 -6.27
N VAL A 80 -34.94 -0.88 -7.58
CA VAL A 80 -35.93 -0.15 -8.42
C VAL A 80 -37.38 -0.28 -7.91
N GLY A 81 -37.66 -1.24 -7.02
CA GLY A 81 -38.94 -1.42 -6.33
C GLY A 81 -39.04 -0.82 -4.92
N GLY A 82 -38.08 0.00 -4.48
CA GLY A 82 -38.06 0.61 -3.15
C GLY A 82 -37.71 -0.34 -2.01
N GLN A 83 -37.32 -1.58 -2.32
CA GLN A 83 -36.86 -2.56 -1.35
C GLN A 83 -35.40 -2.28 -0.97
N GLU A 84 -35.13 -2.15 0.33
CA GLU A 84 -33.80 -1.94 0.89
C GLU A 84 -33.18 -3.28 1.28
N THR A 85 -32.05 -3.64 0.65
CA THR A 85 -31.30 -4.85 1.00
C THR A 85 -30.00 -4.47 1.72
N PRO A 86 -29.73 -5.04 2.92
CA PRO A 86 -28.49 -4.77 3.63
C PRO A 86 -27.31 -5.35 2.84
N LEU A 87 -26.23 -4.57 2.74
CA LEU A 87 -25.02 -4.94 2.03
C LEU A 87 -23.95 -5.42 3.02
N ASP A 88 -23.34 -6.56 2.72
CA ASP A 88 -22.18 -7.06 3.47
C ASP A 88 -20.90 -6.42 2.93
N VAL A 89 -20.11 -5.83 3.83
CA VAL A 89 -18.92 -5.04 3.50
C VAL A 89 -17.70 -5.63 4.19
N ILE A 90 -16.71 -6.05 3.38
CA ILE A 90 -15.44 -6.54 3.91
C ILE A 90 -14.52 -5.35 4.15
N THR A 91 -14.15 -5.13 5.41
CA THR A 91 -13.24 -4.03 5.80
C THR A 91 -11.79 -4.42 5.59
N VAL A 92 -11.01 -3.51 4.98
CA VAL A 92 -9.58 -3.65 4.78
C VAL A 92 -8.86 -2.36 5.23
N PRO A 93 -7.85 -2.43 6.10
CA PRO A 93 -7.31 -3.63 6.73
C PRO A 93 -8.28 -4.24 7.75
N SER A 94 -8.16 -5.54 8.02
CA SER A 94 -9.03 -6.21 9.02
C SER A 94 -8.76 -5.70 10.44
N VAL A 95 -7.51 -5.30 10.71
CA VAL A 95 -7.11 -4.66 11.96
C VAL A 95 -6.69 -3.23 11.66
N LEU A 96 -7.48 -2.27 12.13
CA LEU A 96 -7.19 -0.86 11.92
C LEU A 96 -6.03 -0.40 12.82
N PRO A 97 -5.08 0.39 12.27
CA PRO A 97 -4.02 0.98 13.06
C PRO A 97 -4.59 2.02 14.04
N PRO A 98 -3.88 2.34 15.13
CA PRO A 98 -4.30 3.42 16.03
C PRO A 98 -4.25 4.79 15.35
N ALA A 99 -5.12 5.70 15.78
CA ALA A 99 -5.15 7.06 15.26
C ALA A 99 -4.32 8.00 16.13
N PHE A 100 -3.66 8.95 15.47
CA PHE A 100 -2.82 9.98 16.06
C PHE A 100 -3.25 11.33 15.50
N THR A 101 -3.24 12.38 16.32
CA THR A 101 -3.47 13.74 15.83
C THR A 101 -2.47 14.08 14.73
N GLY A 102 -2.99 14.61 13.61
CA GLY A 102 -2.19 14.94 12.43
C GLY A 102 -1.76 13.73 11.59
N HIS A 103 -2.33 12.54 11.82
CA HIS A 103 -2.08 11.36 11.02
C HIS A 103 -3.37 10.65 10.64
N TRP A 104 -3.55 10.36 9.35
CA TRP A 104 -4.77 9.77 8.83
C TRP A 104 -4.72 8.25 8.84
N ILE A 105 -5.83 7.62 9.22
CA ILE A 105 -6.06 6.19 9.00
C ILE A 105 -6.84 6.03 7.70
N LYS A 106 -6.38 5.12 6.85
CA LYS A 106 -7.09 4.75 5.63
C LYS A 106 -7.69 3.35 5.81
N ALA A 107 -8.98 3.24 5.53
CA ALA A 107 -9.73 2.00 5.51
C ALA A 107 -10.57 1.94 4.24
N PHE A 108 -10.76 0.73 3.74
CA PHE A 108 -11.50 0.43 2.52
C PHE A 108 -12.59 -0.59 2.85
N GLY A 109 -13.72 -0.47 2.16
CA GLY A 109 -14.81 -1.44 2.21
C GLY A 109 -15.00 -2.08 0.85
N PHE A 110 -14.85 -3.40 0.75
CA PHE A 110 -15.23 -4.15 -0.45
C PHE A 110 -16.71 -4.53 -0.35
N VAL A 111 -17.48 -4.12 -1.36
CA VAL A 111 -18.90 -4.45 -1.48
C VAL A 111 -19.09 -5.33 -2.72
N LYS A 112 -19.87 -6.39 -2.59
CA LYS A 112 -20.06 -7.37 -3.68
C LYS A 112 -21.27 -7.02 -4.53
N ASN A 113 -21.05 -6.86 -5.83
CA ASN A 113 -22.08 -6.81 -6.87
C ASN A 113 -23.17 -5.75 -6.62
N VAL A 114 -22.78 -4.47 -6.61
CA VAL A 114 -23.68 -3.37 -6.23
C VAL A 114 -23.63 -2.24 -7.25
N ASP A 115 -24.80 -1.67 -7.54
CA ASP A 115 -24.90 -0.42 -8.27
C ASP A 115 -24.52 0.75 -7.35
N ILE A 116 -23.34 1.32 -7.56
CA ILE A 116 -22.77 2.35 -6.67
C ILE A 116 -23.68 3.58 -6.52
N ALA A 117 -24.47 3.89 -7.55
CA ALA A 117 -25.43 4.99 -7.56
C ALA A 117 -26.64 4.77 -6.60
N LYS A 118 -26.87 3.54 -6.13
CA LYS A 118 -28.03 3.17 -5.29
C LYS A 118 -27.66 2.87 -3.84
N ILE A 119 -26.39 3.02 -3.47
CA ILE A 119 -25.90 2.74 -2.11
C ILE A 119 -26.22 3.91 -1.20
N LYS A 120 -26.98 3.65 -0.13
CA LYS A 120 -27.21 4.61 0.96
C LYS A 120 -26.86 3.97 2.29
N GLY A 121 -26.49 4.78 3.26
CA GLY A 121 -26.24 4.29 4.60
C GLY A 121 -25.30 5.15 5.40
N GLU A 122 -24.98 4.62 6.58
CA GLU A 122 -24.08 5.24 7.54
C GLU A 122 -22.89 4.35 7.83
N VAL A 123 -21.76 5.00 8.13
CA VAL A 123 -20.55 4.36 8.60
C VAL A 123 -20.34 4.80 10.04
N ASN A 124 -20.29 3.85 10.96
CA ASN A 124 -20.04 4.10 12.36
C ASN A 124 -18.60 3.74 12.69
N LEU A 125 -17.84 4.70 13.18
CA LEU A 125 -16.50 4.51 13.68
C LEU A 125 -16.55 4.53 15.20
N THR A 126 -16.07 3.47 15.84
CA THR A 126 -15.91 3.41 17.29
C THR A 126 -14.43 3.34 17.63
N CYS A 127 -14.02 4.08 18.65
CA CYS A 127 -12.64 4.05 19.13
C CYS A 127 -12.59 4.34 20.62
N VAL A 128 -11.49 3.97 21.26
CA VAL A 128 -11.26 4.20 22.69
C VAL A 128 -10.14 5.23 22.85
N VAL A 129 -10.47 6.38 23.45
CA VAL A 129 -9.56 7.48 23.75
C VAL A 129 -9.60 7.72 25.25
N PHE A 130 -8.44 7.68 25.94
CA PHE A 130 -8.37 7.79 27.41
C PHE A 130 -9.32 6.85 28.17
N ASP A 131 -9.42 5.59 27.73
CA ASP A 131 -10.33 4.56 28.28
C ASP A 131 -11.82 4.92 28.20
N GLN A 132 -12.17 5.93 27.38
CA GLN A 132 -13.55 6.30 27.06
C GLN A 132 -13.85 5.91 25.61
N SER A 133 -14.93 5.17 25.43
CA SER A 133 -15.43 4.83 24.10
C SER A 133 -16.07 6.06 23.46
N GLN A 134 -15.63 6.39 22.26
CA GLN A 134 -16.18 7.41 21.40
C GLN A 134 -16.73 6.76 20.14
N SER A 135 -17.89 7.24 19.70
CA SER A 135 -18.57 6.75 18.50
C SER A 135 -18.88 7.94 17.60
N PHE A 136 -18.56 7.79 16.31
CA PHE A 136 -18.76 8.79 15.29
C PHE A 136 -19.58 8.16 14.17
N SER A 137 -20.67 8.81 13.77
CA SER A 137 -21.54 8.33 12.71
C SER A 137 -21.46 9.29 11.53
N ILE A 138 -21.15 8.75 10.36
CA ILE A 138 -20.96 9.51 9.13
C ILE A 138 -21.91 8.96 8.08
N GLN A 139 -22.80 9.82 7.58
CA GLN A 139 -23.68 9.47 6.46
C GLN A 139 -22.89 9.53 5.15
N ILE A 140 -23.09 8.55 4.27
CA ILE A 140 -22.45 8.59 2.94
C ILE A 140 -23.08 9.74 2.13
N PRO A 141 -22.32 10.78 1.74
CA PRO A 141 -22.87 11.89 0.99
C PRO A 141 -23.21 11.45 -0.44
N SER A 142 -24.29 12.01 -0.98
CA SER A 142 -24.70 11.82 -2.37
C SER A 142 -23.64 12.28 -3.39
N SER A 143 -22.72 13.18 -3.02
CA SER A 143 -21.59 13.58 -3.86
C SER A 143 -20.61 12.44 -4.13
N VAL A 144 -20.44 11.51 -3.18
CA VAL A 144 -19.57 10.33 -3.35
C VAL A 144 -20.19 9.34 -4.32
N GLN A 145 -21.51 9.13 -4.24
CA GLN A 145 -22.25 8.27 -5.18
C GLN A 145 -22.08 8.75 -6.62
N ASN A 146 -22.21 10.07 -6.85
CA ASN A 146 -22.07 10.66 -8.18
C ASN A 146 -20.63 10.55 -8.73
N ARG A 147 -19.62 10.71 -7.86
CA ARG A 147 -18.21 10.57 -8.29
C ARG A 147 -17.82 9.14 -8.59
N LEU A 148 -18.36 8.18 -7.84
CA LEU A 148 -18.10 6.75 -8.07
C LEU A 148 -18.86 6.21 -9.28
N ALA A 149 -20.05 6.76 -9.59
CA ALA A 149 -20.85 6.37 -10.75
C ALA A 149 -20.33 6.96 -12.08
N ALA A 150 -19.61 8.09 -12.04
CA ALA A 150 -19.09 8.76 -13.24
C ALA A 150 -17.85 8.06 -13.85
N ASP A 151 -17.08 7.30 -13.06
CA ASP A 151 -15.92 6.54 -13.54
C ASP A 151 -15.84 5.15 -12.87
N PRO A 152 -16.69 4.20 -13.30
CA PRO A 152 -16.75 2.86 -12.72
C PRO A 152 -15.65 1.93 -13.24
N ALA A 153 -14.93 2.29 -14.31
CA ALA A 153 -14.04 1.38 -15.03
C ALA A 153 -12.57 1.49 -14.60
N ASP A 154 -12.10 2.65 -14.11
CA ASP A 154 -10.66 2.87 -13.88
C ASP A 154 -10.29 3.46 -12.52
N ALA A 155 -11.22 3.51 -11.56
CA ALA A 155 -10.91 4.01 -10.23
C ALA A 155 -9.79 3.16 -9.57
N PRO A 156 -8.57 3.70 -9.33
CA PRO A 156 -7.44 2.96 -8.74
C PRO A 156 -7.70 2.53 -7.29
N LEU A 157 -8.86 2.89 -6.73
CA LEU A 157 -9.27 2.60 -5.37
C LEU A 157 -9.38 1.09 -5.08
N HIS A 158 -9.93 0.30 -6.03
CA HIS A 158 -9.99 -1.15 -5.87
C HIS A 158 -8.59 -1.77 -5.83
N ARG A 159 -7.65 -1.26 -6.64
CA ARG A 159 -6.24 -1.68 -6.61
C ARG A 159 -5.54 -1.25 -5.32
N LEU A 160 -5.81 -0.04 -4.83
CA LEU A 160 -5.25 0.44 -3.55
C LEU A 160 -5.75 -0.40 -2.37
N ALA A 161 -7.04 -0.67 -2.32
CA ALA A 161 -7.65 -1.56 -1.33
C ALA A 161 -7.06 -2.98 -1.44
N GLY A 162 -6.91 -3.48 -2.66
CA GLY A 162 -6.24 -4.75 -2.96
C GLY A 162 -4.81 -4.81 -2.44
N LYS A 163 -4.01 -3.77 -2.71
CA LYS A 163 -2.63 -3.66 -2.23
C LYS A 163 -2.56 -3.58 -0.71
N CYS A 164 -3.52 -2.90 -0.07
CA CYS A 164 -3.63 -2.87 1.39
C CYS A 164 -3.91 -4.27 1.96
N GLN A 165 -4.90 -4.99 1.42
CA GLN A 165 -5.22 -6.36 1.82
C GLN A 165 -4.06 -7.32 1.55
N MET A 166 -3.38 -7.18 0.41
CA MET A 166 -2.22 -7.98 0.03
C MET A 166 -1.08 -7.83 1.04
N ASN A 167 -0.77 -6.59 1.44
CA ASN A 167 0.25 -6.32 2.44
C ASN A 167 -0.08 -6.96 3.78
N GLU A 168 -1.35 -6.91 4.20
CA GLU A 168 -1.82 -7.55 5.42
C GLU A 168 -1.69 -9.08 5.36
N LEU A 169 -2.15 -9.72 4.28
CA LEU A 169 -2.03 -11.16 4.08
C LEU A 169 -0.56 -11.61 4.04
N CYS A 170 0.31 -10.86 3.35
CA CYS A 170 1.74 -11.13 3.30
C CYS A 170 2.41 -11.00 4.67
N GLU A 171 1.97 -10.05 5.50
CA GLU A 171 2.48 -9.86 6.85
C GLU A 171 2.06 -11.00 7.78
N ARG A 172 0.79 -11.45 7.70
CA ARG A 172 0.32 -12.64 8.42
C ARG A 172 1.06 -13.90 8.00
N TYR A 173 1.22 -14.11 6.69
CA TYR A 173 1.97 -15.23 6.15
C TYR A 173 3.41 -15.26 6.67
N LYS A 174 4.11 -14.12 6.65
CA LYS A 174 5.45 -13.99 7.23
C LYS A 174 5.46 -14.24 8.73
N GLY A 175 4.44 -13.79 9.47
CA GLY A 175 4.31 -14.06 10.91
C GLY A 175 4.24 -15.55 11.23
N LEU A 176 3.48 -16.32 10.45
CA LEU A 176 3.37 -17.78 10.62
C LEU A 176 4.70 -18.50 10.33
N LEU A 177 5.47 -18.04 9.34
CA LEU A 177 6.77 -18.62 9.01
C LEU A 177 7.86 -18.40 10.08
N MET A 178 7.66 -17.44 10.99
CA MET A 178 8.62 -17.15 12.08
C MET A 178 8.36 -17.99 13.33
N SER A 179 7.21 -18.68 13.43
CA SER A 179 7.03 -19.74 14.42
C SER A 179 7.90 -20.93 14.02
N LYS A 180 8.67 -21.49 14.94
CA LYS A 180 9.74 -22.49 14.67
C LYS A 180 9.25 -23.84 14.12
N ASP A 181 7.95 -23.99 13.83
CA ASP A 181 7.34 -25.24 13.41
C ASP A 181 7.22 -25.33 11.88
N GLU A 182 7.85 -26.38 11.33
CA GLU A 182 7.87 -26.85 9.93
C GLU A 182 7.36 -25.90 8.83
N ARG A 183 8.33 -25.33 8.11
CA ARG A 183 8.23 -24.38 6.99
C ARG A 183 7.31 -24.76 5.82
N ASP A 184 6.83 -26.01 5.73
CA ASP A 184 6.07 -26.51 4.58
C ASP A 184 4.76 -27.26 4.91
N LYS A 185 4.36 -27.35 6.20
CA LYS A 185 3.17 -28.15 6.59
C LYS A 185 2.11 -27.41 7.40
N ASN A 186 2.24 -26.12 7.65
CA ASN A 186 1.14 -25.39 8.30
C ASN A 186 -0.01 -25.21 7.29
N PRO A 187 -1.19 -25.84 7.50
CA PRO A 187 -2.32 -25.72 6.58
C PRO A 187 -2.80 -24.26 6.45
N GLU A 188 -2.65 -23.45 7.50
CA GLU A 188 -3.03 -22.04 7.49
C GLU A 188 -2.13 -21.19 6.56
N ALA A 189 -0.82 -21.47 6.54
CA ALA A 189 0.11 -20.76 5.66
C ALA A 189 -0.18 -21.05 4.17
N LEU A 190 -0.55 -22.30 3.85
CA LEU A 190 -0.96 -22.68 2.49
C LEU A 190 -2.26 -21.98 2.07
N GLN A 191 -3.22 -21.84 2.99
CA GLN A 191 -4.46 -21.10 2.73
C GLN A 191 -4.19 -19.62 2.46
N LEU A 192 -3.36 -18.97 3.29
CA LEU A 192 -2.99 -17.56 3.09
C LEU A 192 -2.25 -17.35 1.77
N ARG A 193 -1.36 -18.27 1.39
CA ARG A 193 -0.68 -18.23 0.09
C ARG A 193 -1.69 -18.31 -1.07
N SER A 194 -2.62 -19.26 -1.01
CA SER A 194 -3.66 -19.40 -2.04
C SER A 194 -4.54 -18.15 -2.13
N GLN A 195 -4.89 -17.54 -0.99
CA GLN A 195 -5.64 -16.27 -0.95
C GLN A 195 -4.86 -15.11 -1.59
N ILE A 196 -3.55 -15.03 -1.36
CA ILE A 196 -2.67 -14.02 -1.98
C ILE A 196 -2.67 -14.19 -3.50
N GLU A 197 -2.49 -15.41 -3.99
CA GLU A 197 -2.48 -15.72 -5.43
C GLU A 197 -3.84 -15.37 -6.07
N GLN A 198 -4.96 -15.75 -5.44
CA GLN A 198 -6.30 -15.42 -5.92
C GLN A 198 -6.57 -13.92 -5.96
N LEU A 199 -6.22 -13.19 -4.91
CA LEU A 199 -6.42 -11.74 -4.83
C LEU A 199 -5.55 -11.00 -5.85
N SER A 200 -4.32 -11.46 -6.04
CA SER A 200 -3.39 -10.93 -7.05
C SER A 200 -3.95 -11.08 -8.46
N CYS A 201 -4.41 -12.28 -8.82
CA CYS A 201 -4.99 -12.55 -10.13
C CYS A 201 -6.30 -11.79 -10.36
N ALA A 202 -7.16 -11.69 -9.33
CA ALA A 202 -8.45 -10.99 -9.44
C ALA A 202 -8.30 -9.48 -9.65
N LEU A 203 -7.31 -8.84 -9.01
CA LEU A 203 -7.11 -7.40 -9.06
C LEU A 203 -5.99 -6.96 -10.02
N ASN A 204 -5.33 -7.92 -10.67
CA ASN A 204 -4.18 -7.71 -11.54
C ASN A 204 -3.05 -6.90 -10.86
N ILE A 205 -2.69 -7.30 -9.63
CA ILE A 205 -1.62 -6.68 -8.83
C ILE A 205 -0.52 -7.70 -8.59
N ALA A 206 0.73 -7.37 -8.91
CA ALA A 206 1.86 -8.27 -8.65
C ALA A 206 2.04 -8.57 -7.15
N SER A 207 2.29 -9.84 -6.82
CA SER A 207 2.57 -10.32 -5.47
C SER A 207 3.88 -11.09 -5.43
N PRO A 208 4.43 -11.41 -4.24
CA PRO A 208 5.64 -12.25 -4.15
C PRO A 208 5.49 -13.65 -4.76
N TYR A 209 4.25 -14.12 -5.01
CA TYR A 209 3.94 -15.45 -5.54
C TYR A 209 3.37 -15.43 -6.95
N THR A 210 3.20 -14.25 -7.54
CA THR A 210 2.62 -14.08 -8.87
C THR A 210 3.47 -13.13 -9.71
N ALA A 211 3.53 -13.37 -11.02
CA ALA A 211 4.27 -12.53 -11.95
C ALA A 211 3.38 -12.15 -13.13
N LEU A 212 3.55 -10.92 -13.63
CA LEU A 212 2.94 -10.48 -14.88
C LEU A 212 3.89 -10.82 -16.01
N VAL A 213 3.41 -11.62 -16.97
CA VAL A 213 4.21 -12.07 -18.12
C VAL A 213 3.64 -11.42 -19.38
N GLY A 214 4.49 -10.65 -20.08
CA GLY A 214 4.15 -10.11 -21.38
C GLY A 214 4.14 -11.22 -22.43
N VAL A 215 3.03 -11.37 -23.14
CA VAL A 215 2.85 -12.37 -24.20
C VAL A 215 2.66 -11.63 -25.52
N ASP A 216 3.33 -12.08 -26.58
CA ASP A 216 3.08 -11.54 -27.92
C ASP A 216 1.66 -11.92 -28.35
N ALA A 217 0.85 -10.91 -28.68
CA ALA A 217 -0.53 -11.08 -29.11
C ALA A 217 -0.69 -11.98 -30.35
N LYS A 218 0.34 -12.11 -31.19
CA LYS A 218 0.30 -12.92 -32.41
C LYS A 218 0.80 -14.35 -32.21
N GLN A 219 1.88 -14.52 -31.44
CA GLN A 219 2.54 -15.82 -31.28
C GLN A 219 2.08 -16.57 -30.02
N GLN A 220 1.40 -15.89 -29.09
CA GLN A 220 1.02 -16.42 -27.77
C GLN A 220 2.22 -16.97 -26.96
N GLU A 221 3.44 -16.55 -27.31
CA GLU A 221 4.67 -16.91 -26.63
C GLU A 221 5.08 -15.80 -25.66
N PRO A 222 5.65 -16.16 -24.49
CA PRO A 222 6.16 -15.18 -23.55
C PRO A 222 7.34 -14.44 -24.18
N ILE A 223 7.34 -13.11 -24.06
CA ILE A 223 8.46 -12.29 -24.50
C ILE A 223 9.61 -12.51 -23.51
N LEU A 224 10.54 -13.39 -23.86
CA LEU A 224 11.72 -13.72 -23.05
C LEU A 224 12.88 -12.75 -23.25
N VAL A 225 12.71 -11.74 -24.10
CA VAL A 225 13.73 -10.73 -24.38
C VAL A 225 13.81 -9.79 -23.20
N ARG A 226 14.90 -9.87 -22.43
CA ARG A 226 15.30 -8.76 -21.57
C ARG A 226 15.64 -7.59 -22.51
N PRO A 227 14.96 -6.45 -22.42
CA PRO A 227 15.46 -5.25 -23.08
C PRO A 227 16.87 -5.03 -22.57
N ASP A 228 17.84 -4.87 -23.47
CA ASP A 228 19.17 -4.48 -23.06
C ASP A 228 19.02 -3.19 -22.23
N PRO A 229 19.62 -3.12 -21.03
CA PRO A 229 19.56 -1.91 -20.24
C PRO A 229 20.06 -0.77 -21.13
N PRO A 230 19.38 0.39 -21.16
CA PRO A 230 19.89 1.52 -21.93
C PRO A 230 21.30 1.80 -21.44
N CYS A 231 22.29 1.54 -22.31
CA CYS A 231 23.67 1.89 -22.02
C CYS A 231 23.69 3.37 -21.66
N PRO A 232 24.18 3.77 -20.48
CA PRO A 232 24.32 5.18 -20.18
C PRO A 232 25.25 5.78 -21.25
N ALA A 233 24.70 6.64 -22.10
CA ALA A 233 25.50 7.44 -22.99
C ALA A 233 26.34 8.36 -22.11
N MET A 234 27.58 7.98 -21.86
CA MET A 234 28.56 8.86 -21.26
C MET A 234 28.85 9.95 -22.30
N GLU A 235 28.21 11.12 -22.16
CA GLU A 235 28.67 12.32 -22.84
C GLU A 235 30.05 12.68 -22.29
N CYS A 236 31.09 12.14 -22.95
CA CYS A 236 32.46 12.57 -22.76
C CYS A 236 32.60 14.01 -23.26
N PHE A 237 32.27 15.00 -22.44
CA PHE A 237 32.75 16.35 -22.65
C PHE A 237 34.27 16.35 -22.50
N GLY A 238 34.95 16.79 -23.56
CA GLY A 238 36.35 16.52 -23.82
C GLY A 238 37.31 16.88 -22.69
N GLY A 239 38.19 15.92 -22.39
CA GLY A 239 39.36 16.09 -21.53
C GLY A 239 40.06 14.75 -21.39
N ALA A 240 41.20 14.59 -22.06
CA ALA A 240 41.92 13.33 -22.17
C ALA A 240 42.36 12.75 -20.82
N VAL A 241 41.79 11.59 -20.44
CA VAL A 241 42.41 10.63 -19.52
C VAL A 241 41.93 9.22 -19.89
N PRO A 242 42.80 8.21 -19.99
CA PRO A 242 42.38 6.87 -20.37
C PRO A 242 41.83 6.14 -19.14
N CYS A 243 40.51 5.93 -19.10
CA CYS A 243 39.91 4.91 -18.22
C CYS A 243 39.74 3.62 -19.03
N SER A 244 40.62 2.65 -18.79
CA SER A 244 40.47 1.29 -19.28
C SER A 244 39.39 0.57 -18.47
N PHE A 245 38.22 0.39 -19.07
CA PHE A 245 37.28 -0.67 -18.70
C PHE A 245 36.92 -1.42 -19.98
N GLN A 246 37.48 -2.62 -20.14
CA GLN A 246 37.11 -3.56 -21.19
C GLN A 246 35.71 -4.10 -20.90
N CYS A 247 34.75 -3.72 -21.74
CA CYS A 247 33.62 -4.58 -22.08
C CYS A 247 33.92 -5.17 -23.45
N GLU A 248 34.49 -6.38 -23.45
CA GLU A 248 34.39 -7.27 -24.60
C GLU A 248 32.94 -7.74 -24.68
N ASP A 249 32.20 -7.28 -25.67
CA ASP A 249 31.56 -8.16 -26.65
C ASP A 249 30.86 -7.34 -27.75
N THR A 250 31.12 -7.79 -28.97
CA THR A 250 30.75 -7.27 -30.29
C THR A 250 29.28 -6.84 -30.46
N CYS A 251 29.04 -5.55 -30.74
CA CYS A 251 27.77 -5.05 -31.30
C CYS A 251 27.95 -4.70 -32.79
N GLY A 252 27.30 -5.47 -33.65
CA GLY A 252 27.18 -5.21 -35.08
C GLY A 252 26.25 -4.03 -35.38
N LEU A 253 26.61 -3.29 -36.41
CA LEU A 253 25.94 -2.12 -36.95
C LEU A 253 24.52 -2.44 -37.46
N ALA A 254 23.54 -1.62 -37.05
CA ALA A 254 22.46 -1.18 -37.94
C ALA A 254 21.84 0.10 -37.39
N SER A 255 21.96 1.17 -38.16
CA SER A 255 21.29 2.45 -38.04
C SER A 255 19.78 2.32 -38.26
N GLU A 256 18.96 3.07 -37.53
CA GLU A 256 18.16 4.19 -38.06
C GLU A 256 17.20 4.75 -36.98
N ASN A 257 17.39 6.05 -36.72
CA ASN A 257 16.49 7.05 -36.16
C ASN A 257 15.12 6.61 -35.60
N LEU A 258 14.97 6.66 -34.27
CA LEU A 258 13.75 7.15 -33.62
C LEU A 258 14.07 7.57 -32.18
N VAL A 259 13.92 8.86 -31.88
CA VAL A 259 13.93 9.41 -30.52
C VAL A 259 12.57 9.12 -29.89
N PRO A 260 12.54 8.58 -28.66
CA PRO A 260 11.67 9.18 -27.66
C PRO A 260 12.38 9.42 -26.33
N GLN A 261 11.99 10.50 -25.69
CA GLN A 261 12.37 10.90 -24.33
C GLN A 261 11.96 9.79 -23.34
N CYS A 262 12.94 9.15 -22.70
CA CYS A 262 12.70 8.33 -21.51
C CYS A 262 12.95 9.19 -20.27
N GLU A 263 11.89 9.80 -19.74
CA GLU A 263 11.85 10.12 -18.31
C GLU A 263 11.79 8.80 -17.55
N CYS A 264 12.85 8.49 -16.81
CA CYS A 264 12.83 7.43 -15.82
C CYS A 264 11.81 7.81 -14.75
N LEU A 265 10.60 7.24 -14.81
CA LEU A 265 9.71 7.17 -13.65
C LEU A 265 10.38 6.31 -12.58
N PHE A 266 11.26 6.95 -11.80
CA PHE A 266 11.39 6.61 -10.41
C PHE A 266 10.08 7.04 -9.74
N ASP A 267 9.48 6.14 -8.95
CA ASP A 267 8.43 6.46 -7.99
C ASP A 267 8.97 7.53 -7.03
N GLN A 268 8.90 8.79 -7.45
CA GLN A 268 8.91 9.96 -6.59
C GLN A 268 7.51 10.02 -5.98
N ASP A 269 7.36 9.43 -4.80
CA ASP A 269 6.34 9.86 -3.85
C ASP A 269 6.71 11.30 -3.41
N ASP A 270 6.53 12.27 -4.31
CA ASP A 270 6.62 13.69 -4.01
C ASP A 270 5.20 14.30 -3.96
N ASP A 271 5.01 14.98 -2.85
CA ASP A 271 3.92 15.82 -2.40
C ASP A 271 3.23 16.62 -3.53
N MET A 272 1.96 16.33 -3.79
CA MET A 272 1.06 17.19 -4.56
C MET A 272 -0.32 17.24 -3.88
N GLY A 273 -0.46 18.20 -2.97
CA GLY A 273 -1.76 18.75 -2.63
C GLY A 273 -2.45 19.25 -3.88
N LYS A 274 -3.54 18.56 -4.28
CA LYS A 274 -4.68 19.13 -5.01
C LYS A 274 -5.85 18.14 -4.97
N GLY A 275 -6.82 18.48 -4.10
CA GLY A 275 -8.25 18.22 -4.25
C GLY A 275 -8.68 16.86 -4.80
N PHE A 276 -8.55 15.81 -4.00
CA PHE A 276 -9.43 14.65 -4.13
C PHE A 276 -10.19 14.51 -2.81
N GLY A 277 -11.53 14.49 -2.91
CA GLY A 277 -12.41 14.33 -1.74
C GLY A 277 -12.08 13.04 -0.99
N GLU A 278 -11.23 13.21 0.01
CA GLU A 278 -10.82 12.28 1.04
C GLU A 278 -11.89 12.35 2.13
N PHE A 279 -12.37 11.19 2.59
CA PHE A 279 -13.24 11.17 3.75
C PHE A 279 -12.38 11.39 4.99
N VAL A 280 -12.34 12.64 5.42
CA VAL A 280 -11.60 13.11 6.59
C VAL A 280 -12.43 12.79 7.84
N VAL A 281 -11.92 11.91 8.69
CA VAL A 281 -12.34 11.86 10.09
C VAL A 281 -11.35 12.75 10.86
N SER A 282 -11.83 13.90 11.32
CA SER A 282 -11.11 14.80 12.24
C SER A 282 -11.34 14.38 13.69
#